data_AF-A0A357TLY4-F1
#
_entry.id   AF-A0A357TLY4-F1
#
_cell.length_a   1.000
_cell.length_b   1.000
_cell.length_c   1.000
_cell.angle_alpha   90.00
_cell.angle_beta   90.00
_cell.angle_gamma   90.00
#
_symmetry.space_group_name_H-M   'P 1'
#
loop_
_entity.id
_entity.type
_entity.pdbx_description
1 polymer ?
#
loop_
_entity_poly.entity_id
_entity_poly.type
_entity_poly.pdbx_seq_one_letter_code
_entity_poly.pdbx_strand_id
1 'polypeptide(L)'
;MLLLCMSEWLPGGQSTQNAAQSSQQSQTAAEYEQQLETRLAALIRAMDGAGETVVMVTLDCGEETTYAADTRTEKTSEDTRSSAASQRTHLLAGAQPVVQSVQTPQVRGVAVLCQGGGNAGTQRRITELVSALTGVGASHITVNKMQS
;
A
#
# COMPACT_ATOMS: atom_id res chain seq x y z
N MET A 1 -34.09 49.64 -15.61
CA MET A 1 -32.88 49.37 -14.80
C MET A 1 -33.02 47.94 -14.32
N LEU A 2 -32.48 46.91 -14.98
CA LEU A 2 -31.07 46.57 -15.21
C LEU A 2 -30.25 46.48 -13.91
N LEU A 3 -29.97 45.26 -13.45
CA LEU A 3 -28.71 44.76 -12.86
C LEU A 3 -28.95 43.34 -12.30
N LEU A 4 -28.73 42.32 -13.15
CA LEU A 4 -27.58 41.38 -13.08
C LEU A 4 -27.70 40.32 -11.96
N CYS A 5 -28.25 39.17 -12.33
CA CYS A 5 -27.97 37.90 -11.67
C CYS A 5 -26.58 37.43 -12.12
N MET A 6 -25.58 37.48 -11.24
CA MET A 6 -24.28 36.84 -11.44
C MET A 6 -24.25 35.54 -10.66
N SER A 7 -23.91 34.47 -11.38
CA SER A 7 -23.64 33.13 -10.89
C SER A 7 -22.32 33.13 -10.13
N GLU A 8 -22.29 32.64 -8.89
CA GLU A 8 -21.09 32.01 -8.35
C GLU A 8 -21.44 30.58 -7.93
N TRP A 9 -21.11 29.72 -8.87
CA TRP A 9 -21.12 28.27 -8.82
C TRP A 9 -20.03 27.83 -7.86
N LEU A 10 -20.39 27.55 -6.60
CA LEU A 10 -19.51 26.88 -5.64
C LEU A 10 -19.76 25.37 -5.68
N PRO A 11 -18.83 24.55 -6.18
CA PRO A 11 -18.86 23.12 -5.95
C PRO A 11 -18.42 22.86 -4.49
N GLY A 12 -19.40 22.73 -3.60
CA GLY A 12 -19.17 22.35 -2.22
C GLY A 12 -18.79 20.87 -2.09
N GLY A 13 -17.55 20.61 -1.64
CA GLY A 13 -17.31 19.63 -0.57
C GLY A 13 -16.99 18.17 -0.92
N GLN A 14 -16.30 17.86 -2.03
CA GLN A 14 -15.74 16.51 -2.25
C GLN A 14 -14.21 16.41 -2.10
N SER A 15 -13.51 17.54 -1.99
CA SER A 15 -12.04 17.58 -1.87
C SER A 15 -11.52 17.42 -0.43
N THR A 16 -12.34 17.61 0.60
CA THR A 16 -11.90 17.51 2.01
C THR A 16 -11.93 16.08 2.57
N GLN A 17 -12.79 15.19 2.03
CA GLN A 17 -12.82 13.78 2.46
C GLN A 17 -11.62 12.98 1.91
N ASN A 18 -11.20 13.27 0.67
CA ASN A 18 -10.01 12.64 0.07
C ASN A 18 -8.71 13.02 0.80
N ALA A 19 -8.58 14.28 1.25
CA ALA A 19 -7.41 14.71 2.03
C ALA A 19 -7.36 14.10 3.44
N ALA A 20 -8.51 13.85 4.07
CA ALA A 20 -8.59 13.22 5.39
C ALA A 20 -8.30 11.70 5.33
N GLN A 21 -8.77 11.01 4.28
CA GLN A 21 -8.45 9.60 4.06
C GLN A 21 -7.00 9.38 3.62
N SER A 22 -6.45 10.22 2.74
CA SER A 22 -5.04 10.11 2.34
C SER A 22 -4.09 10.37 3.50
N SER A 23 -4.43 11.32 4.40
CA SER A 23 -3.64 11.57 5.61
C SER A 23 -3.72 10.44 6.64
N GLN A 24 -4.89 9.83 6.87
CA GLN A 24 -5.01 8.65 7.74
C GLN A 24 -4.29 7.41 7.17
N GLN A 25 -4.34 7.20 5.85
CA GLN A 25 -3.65 6.08 5.20
C GLN A 25 -2.12 6.29 5.20
N SER A 26 -1.66 7.52 4.98
CA SER A 26 -0.24 7.89 5.10
C SER A 26 0.29 7.70 6.52
N GLN A 27 -0.51 8.03 7.53
CA GLN A 27 -0.15 7.82 8.93
C GLN A 27 -0.07 6.32 9.27
N THR A 28 -0.97 5.51 8.75
CA THR A 28 -0.93 4.04 8.90
C THR A 28 0.29 3.43 8.22
N ALA A 29 0.70 3.94 7.05
CA ALA A 29 1.90 3.49 6.35
C ALA A 29 3.19 3.83 7.11
N ALA A 30 3.32 5.06 7.61
CA ALA A 30 4.47 5.48 8.40
C ALA A 30 4.63 4.67 9.70
N GLU A 31 3.53 4.36 10.39
CA GLU A 31 3.55 3.49 11.57
C GLU A 31 4.00 2.06 11.22
N TYR A 32 3.57 1.54 10.07
CA TYR A 32 4.01 0.24 9.57
C TYR A 32 5.50 0.21 9.20
N GLU A 33 6.02 1.26 8.56
CA GLU A 33 7.46 1.42 8.27
C GLU A 33 8.28 1.37 9.56
N GLN A 34 7.92 2.20 10.54
CA GLN A 34 8.62 2.26 11.82
C GLN A 34 8.61 0.92 12.56
N GLN A 35 7.49 0.20 12.54
CA GLN A 35 7.40 -1.11 13.14
C GLN A 35 8.31 -2.13 12.44
N LEU A 36 8.35 -2.12 11.11
CA LEU A 36 9.18 -3.02 10.33
C LEU A 36 10.67 -2.73 10.52
N GLU A 37 11.06 -1.45 10.51
CA GLU A 37 12.42 -0.98 10.81
C GLU A 37 12.86 -1.45 12.19
N THR A 38 12.03 -1.25 13.22
CA THR A 38 12.34 -1.64 14.59
C THR A 38 12.54 -3.16 14.72
N ARG A 39 11.65 -3.95 14.10
CA ARG A 39 11.74 -5.42 14.14
C ARG A 39 12.98 -5.94 13.41
N LEU A 40 13.28 -5.40 12.22
CA LEU A 40 14.47 -5.78 11.46
C LEU A 40 15.76 -5.38 12.20
N ALA A 41 15.82 -4.18 12.76
CA ALA A 41 16.97 -3.72 13.53
C ALA A 41 17.25 -4.61 14.74
N ALA A 42 16.20 -5.00 15.49
CA ALA A 42 16.33 -5.91 16.63
C ALA A 42 16.87 -7.29 16.23
N LEU A 43 16.39 -7.86 15.11
CA LEU A 43 16.87 -9.14 14.61
C LEU A 43 18.32 -9.07 14.14
N ILE A 44 18.68 -8.04 13.37
CA ILE A 44 20.04 -7.88 12.85
C ILE A 44 21.02 -7.68 14.01
N ARG A 45 20.66 -6.88 15.02
CA ARG A 45 21.49 -6.68 16.21
C ARG A 45 21.77 -7.98 16.98
N ALA A 46 20.84 -8.93 16.97
CA ALA A 46 21.01 -10.23 17.60
C ALA A 46 21.94 -11.17 16.80
N MET A 47 22.33 -10.82 15.58
CA MET A 47 23.26 -11.60 14.77
C MET A 47 24.70 -11.44 15.23
N ASP A 48 25.44 -12.54 15.21
CA ASP A 48 26.87 -12.53 15.52
C ASP A 48 27.66 -11.63 14.56
N GLY A 49 28.41 -10.71 15.16
CA GLY A 49 29.23 -9.73 14.47
C GLY A 49 28.50 -8.55 13.83
N ALA A 50 27.19 -8.35 14.05
CA ALA A 50 26.44 -7.20 13.50
C ALA A 50 26.59 -5.93 14.37
N GLY A 51 26.46 -6.06 15.68
CA GLY A 51 26.55 -4.95 16.64
C GLY A 51 25.37 -3.97 16.56
N GLU A 52 25.61 -2.72 16.98
CA GLU A 52 24.64 -1.64 16.85
C GLU A 52 24.19 -1.50 15.39
N THR A 53 22.88 -1.33 15.19
CA THR A 53 22.27 -1.35 13.86
C THR A 53 21.16 -0.31 13.75
N VAL A 54 21.12 0.38 12.61
CA VAL A 54 20.03 1.26 12.17
C VAL A 54 19.50 0.72 10.84
N VAL A 55 18.18 0.65 10.71
CA VAL A 55 17.51 0.15 9.51
C VAL A 55 16.53 1.20 9.02
N MET A 56 16.48 1.40 7.71
CA MET A 56 15.43 2.17 7.05
C MET A 56 14.73 1.28 6.03
N VAL A 57 13.41 1.39 5.94
CA VAL A 57 12.57 0.67 4.99
C VAL A 57 11.78 1.65 4.14
N THR A 58 11.67 1.35 2.86
CA THR A 58 10.81 2.10 1.93
C THR A 58 9.72 1.18 1.41
N LEU A 59 8.48 1.67 1.42
CA LEU A 59 7.33 0.93 0.92
C LEU A 59 6.90 1.43 -0.47
N ASP A 60 6.35 0.53 -1.26
CA ASP A 60 5.61 0.86 -2.47
C ASP A 60 4.13 1.04 -2.06
N CYS A 61 3.69 2.29 -1.97
CA CYS A 61 2.29 2.61 -1.75
C CYS A 61 1.57 2.59 -3.10
N GLY A 62 1.01 1.43 -3.46
CA GLY A 62 0.05 1.35 -4.56
C GLY A 62 -1.24 2.06 -4.17
N GLU A 63 -1.54 3.20 -4.82
CA GLU A 63 -2.87 3.80 -4.78
C GLU A 63 -3.85 2.94 -5.60
N GLU A 64 -4.15 1.71 -5.16
CA GLU A 64 -5.17 0.89 -5.81
C GLU A 64 -6.44 0.84 -4.96
N THR A 65 -7.19 1.93 -5.00
CA THR A 65 -8.61 1.91 -4.59
C THR A 65 -9.40 1.24 -5.70
N THR A 66 -9.43 -0.10 -5.70
CA THR A 66 -10.32 -0.85 -6.59
C THR A 66 -11.76 -0.62 -6.13
N TYR A 67 -12.49 0.23 -6.84
CA TYR A 67 -13.95 0.30 -6.73
C TYR A 67 -14.53 -0.86 -7.53
N ALA A 68 -15.26 -1.77 -6.86
CA ALA A 68 -15.99 -2.84 -7.53
C ALA A 68 -17.04 -2.26 -8.49
N ALA A 69 -16.70 -2.09 -9.76
CA ALA A 69 -17.66 -1.90 -10.83
C ALA A 69 -17.98 -3.27 -11.42
N ASP A 70 -19.19 -3.74 -11.12
CA ASP A 70 -19.77 -5.02 -11.49
C ASP A 70 -19.76 -5.19 -13.03
N THR A 71 -18.67 -5.74 -13.59
CA THR A 71 -18.55 -5.97 -15.03
C THR A 71 -18.92 -7.41 -15.33
N ARG A 72 -20.22 -7.65 -15.53
CA ARG A 72 -20.72 -8.94 -16.02
C ARG A 72 -20.36 -9.10 -17.50
N THR A 73 -19.27 -9.81 -17.77
CA THR A 73 -19.02 -10.40 -19.09
C THR A 73 -19.57 -11.82 -19.08
N GLU A 74 -20.68 -12.06 -19.77
CA GLU A 74 -21.07 -13.42 -20.16
C GLU A 74 -21.33 -13.44 -21.66
N LYS A 75 -20.51 -14.20 -22.36
CA LYS A 75 -20.63 -14.58 -23.77
C LYS A 75 -21.12 -16.03 -23.78
N THR A 76 -22.23 -16.31 -24.47
CA THR A 76 -22.62 -17.55 -25.19
C THR A 76 -24.07 -17.33 -25.63
N SER A 77 -24.34 -16.94 -26.88
CA SER A 77 -24.52 -17.78 -28.08
C SER A 77 -25.62 -18.86 -27.97
N GLU A 78 -26.72 -18.55 -28.66
CA GLU A 78 -27.68 -19.40 -29.39
C GLU A 78 -28.83 -20.18 -28.69
N ASP A 79 -30.03 -19.81 -29.18
CA ASP A 79 -31.26 -20.59 -29.39
C ASP A 79 -32.08 -21.09 -28.19
N THR A 80 -33.22 -20.44 -27.95
CA THR A 80 -34.56 -20.88 -28.44
C THR A 80 -35.67 -19.97 -27.91
N ARG A 81 -36.59 -19.60 -28.81
CA ARG A 81 -37.81 -18.77 -28.65
C ARG A 81 -38.56 -18.97 -27.33
N SER A 82 -38.88 -17.88 -26.61
CA SER A 82 -40.25 -17.59 -26.15
C SER A 82 -40.36 -16.22 -25.49
N SER A 83 -41.45 -15.56 -25.82
CA SER A 83 -41.86 -14.22 -25.45
C SER A 83 -42.23 -14.08 -23.95
N ALA A 84 -42.02 -12.86 -23.45
CA ALA A 84 -42.73 -12.19 -22.36
C ALA A 84 -42.46 -12.61 -20.90
N ALA A 85 -42.24 -11.55 -20.09
CA ALA A 85 -42.30 -11.47 -18.64
C ALA A 85 -41.15 -12.12 -17.83
N SER A 86 -40.03 -11.40 -17.72
CA SER A 86 -39.23 -11.47 -16.49
C SER A 86 -38.95 -10.06 -16.00
N GLN A 87 -39.78 -9.71 -15.03
CA GLN A 87 -39.80 -8.51 -14.20
C GLN A 87 -38.39 -8.02 -13.83
N ARG A 88 -38.03 -6.82 -14.29
CA ARG A 88 -36.93 -6.03 -13.72
C ARG A 88 -37.34 -5.60 -12.32
N THR A 89 -37.04 -6.43 -11.33
CA THR A 89 -37.11 -5.99 -9.93
C THR A 89 -35.78 -5.36 -9.57
N HIS A 90 -35.69 -4.05 -9.84
CA HIS A 90 -34.79 -3.15 -9.14
C HIS A 90 -35.05 -3.29 -7.64
N LEU A 91 -34.20 -4.01 -6.91
CA LEU A 91 -34.11 -3.84 -5.47
C LEU A 91 -32.89 -2.99 -5.17
N LEU A 92 -33.16 -1.68 -5.17
CA LEU A 92 -32.43 -0.70 -4.38
C LEU A 92 -32.45 -1.19 -2.92
N ALA A 93 -31.34 -1.74 -2.44
CA ALA A 93 -31.14 -2.01 -1.02
C ALA A 93 -29.81 -1.40 -0.60
N GLY A 94 -29.90 -0.21 0.02
CA GLY A 94 -28.90 0.36 0.93
C GLY A 94 -27.45 0.35 0.42
N ALA A 95 -27.10 1.35 -0.38
CA ALA A 95 -25.72 1.63 -0.74
C ALA A 95 -24.88 1.93 0.53
N GLN A 96 -24.17 0.93 1.03
CA GLN A 96 -22.92 1.14 1.75
C GLN A 96 -21.79 0.57 0.90
N PRO A 97 -20.78 1.37 0.53
CA PRO A 97 -19.63 0.85 -0.18
C PRO A 97 -18.88 -0.08 0.78
N VAL A 98 -18.93 -1.38 0.52
CA VAL A 98 -18.09 -2.36 1.21
C VAL A 98 -16.66 -2.09 0.74
N VAL A 99 -15.84 -1.52 1.64
CA VAL A 99 -14.43 -1.22 1.40
C VAL A 99 -13.72 -2.53 1.07
N GLN A 100 -13.31 -2.66 -0.19
CA GLN A 100 -12.67 -3.87 -0.70
C GLN A 100 -11.17 -3.79 -0.38
N SER A 101 -10.73 -4.63 0.56
CA SER A 101 -9.35 -5.04 0.86
C SER A 101 -8.26 -3.94 0.86
N VAL A 102 -7.84 -3.51 2.05
CA VAL A 102 -6.58 -2.76 2.23
C VAL A 102 -5.41 -3.74 1.97
N GLN A 103 -4.76 -3.65 0.81
CA GLN A 103 -3.50 -4.36 0.58
C GLN A 103 -2.43 -3.79 1.49
N THR A 104 -1.69 -4.67 2.18
CA THR A 104 -0.51 -4.27 2.94
C THR A 104 0.55 -3.76 1.96
N PRO A 105 1.12 -2.57 2.17
CA PRO A 105 2.13 -1.99 1.28
C PRO A 105 3.35 -2.91 1.19
N GLN A 106 3.85 -3.13 -0.04
CA GLN A 106 5.01 -3.99 -0.28
C GLN A 106 6.30 -3.24 0.00
N VAL A 107 7.35 -3.94 0.43
CA VAL A 107 8.66 -3.33 0.64
C VAL A 107 9.35 -3.12 -0.70
N ARG A 108 9.79 -1.89 -0.97
CA ARG A 108 10.55 -1.53 -2.18
C ARG A 108 12.06 -1.67 -1.99
N GLY A 109 12.56 -1.36 -0.79
CA GLY A 109 13.99 -1.38 -0.51
C GLY A 109 14.31 -1.22 0.97
N VAL A 110 15.49 -1.72 1.35
CA VAL A 110 15.97 -1.70 2.74
C VAL A 110 17.42 -1.22 2.78
N ALA A 111 17.70 -0.27 3.66
CA ALA A 111 19.06 0.18 3.97
C ALA A 111 19.42 -0.20 5.41
N VAL A 112 20.60 -0.77 5.60
CA VAL A 112 21.10 -1.21 6.91
C VAL A 112 22.47 -0.59 7.15
N LEU A 113 22.62 0.09 8.30
CA LEU A 113 23.90 0.51 8.83
C LEU A 113 24.17 -0.29 10.09
N CYS A 114 25.25 -1.06 10.12
CA CYS A 114 25.65 -1.81 11.33
C CYS A 114 27.15 -1.70 11.60
N GLN A 115 27.57 -1.84 12.86
CA GLN A 115 29.00 -1.80 13.23
C GLN A 115 29.81 -2.88 12.49
N GLY A 116 29.19 -4.06 12.34
CA GLY A 116 29.67 -5.20 11.58
C GLY A 116 29.69 -5.04 10.07
N GLY A 117 29.15 -3.93 9.55
CA GLY A 117 28.94 -3.71 8.12
C GLY A 117 30.22 -3.53 7.31
N GLY A 118 31.41 -3.67 7.91
CA GLY A 118 32.69 -3.78 7.19
C GLY A 118 33.13 -5.23 6.91
N ASN A 119 32.44 -6.23 7.47
CA ASN A 119 32.73 -7.64 7.25
C ASN A 119 31.82 -8.21 6.15
N ALA A 120 32.42 -8.70 5.05
CA ALA A 120 31.66 -9.22 3.91
C ALA A 120 30.76 -10.42 4.27
N GLY A 121 31.18 -11.25 5.22
CA GLY A 121 30.36 -12.36 5.73
C GLY A 121 29.15 -11.87 6.52
N THR A 122 29.32 -10.87 7.37
CA THR A 122 28.21 -10.22 8.09
C THR A 122 27.25 -9.55 7.12
N GLN A 123 27.77 -8.77 6.16
CA GLN A 123 26.95 -8.14 5.12
C GLN A 123 26.10 -9.17 4.37
N ARG A 124 26.72 -10.26 3.90
CA ARG A 124 26.02 -11.33 3.19
C ARG A 124 24.88 -11.93 4.02
N ARG A 125 25.15 -12.31 5.27
CA ARG A 125 24.14 -12.91 6.16
C ARG A 125 22.98 -11.93 6.42
N ILE A 126 23.28 -10.64 6.60
CA ILE A 126 22.26 -9.61 6.79
C ILE A 126 21.40 -9.48 5.52
N THR A 127 22.01 -9.42 4.34
CA THR A 127 21.28 -9.35 3.07
C THR A 127 20.39 -10.57 2.86
N GLU A 128 20.88 -11.78 3.14
CA GLU A 128 20.09 -13.02 3.04
C GLU A 128 18.90 -13.02 4.02
N LEU A 129 19.11 -12.60 5.27
CA LEU A 129 18.05 -12.48 6.28
C LEU A 129 16.99 -11.46 5.88
N VAL A 130 17.41 -10.25 5.49
CA VAL A 130 16.48 -9.19 5.07
C VAL A 130 15.68 -9.65 3.85
N SER A 131 16.33 -10.25 2.86
CA SER A 131 15.66 -10.77 1.67
C SER A 131 14.62 -11.84 1.99
N ALA A 132 14.92 -12.77 2.90
CA ALA A 132 13.99 -13.82 3.33
C ALA A 132 12.77 -13.27 4.08
N LEU A 133 12.93 -12.17 4.83
CA LEU A 133 11.85 -11.59 5.64
C LEU A 133 10.96 -10.62 4.86
N THR A 134 11.51 -9.89 3.88
CA THR A 134 10.79 -8.85 3.14
C THR A 134 10.41 -9.27 1.72
N GLY A 135 10.99 -10.36 1.20
CA GLY A 135 10.83 -10.78 -0.19
C GLY A 135 11.60 -9.90 -1.19
N VAL A 136 12.34 -8.90 -0.71
CA VAL A 136 13.07 -7.94 -1.54
C VAL A 136 14.35 -8.58 -2.07
N GLY A 137 14.60 -8.40 -3.36
CA GLY A 137 15.83 -8.88 -4.00
C GLY A 137 17.08 -8.17 -3.47
N ALA A 138 18.22 -8.86 -3.49
CA ALA A 138 19.49 -8.32 -2.98
C ALA A 138 19.91 -6.98 -3.64
N SER A 139 19.47 -6.71 -4.88
CA SER A 139 19.70 -5.43 -5.58
C SER A 139 19.04 -4.21 -4.91
N HIS A 140 18.08 -4.45 -4.03
CA HIS A 140 17.33 -3.41 -3.30
C HIS A 140 17.68 -3.40 -1.80
N ILE A 141 18.72 -4.14 -1.39
CA ILE A 141 19.20 -4.21 -0.02
C ILE A 141 20.63 -3.70 0.02
N THR A 142 20.89 -2.69 0.85
CA THR A 142 22.24 -2.15 1.05
C THR A 142 22.65 -2.29 2.50
N VAL A 143 23.85 -2.86 2.74
CA VAL A 143 24.43 -3.00 4.08
C VAL A 143 25.78 -2.29 4.12
N ASN A 144 25.94 -1.33 5.03
CA ASN A 144 27.16 -0.55 5.18
C ASN A 144 27.63 -0.47 6.63
N LYS A 145 28.91 -0.13 6.79
CA LYS A 145 29.50 0.10 8.10
C LYS A 145 28.93 1.39 8.72
N MET A 146 28.45 1.27 9.95
CA MET A 146 28.05 2.41 10.75
C MET A 146 29.30 3.20 11.19
N GLN A 147 29.26 4.53 11.04
CA GLN A 147 30.28 5.41 11.59
C GLN A 147 30.19 5.36 13.12
N SER A 148 31.34 5.26 13.79
CA SER A 148 31.43 5.22 15.26
C SER A 148 31.95 6.54 15.81
#